data_AF-A0A2E0I7Q8-F1
#
_entry.id   AF-A0A2E0I7Q8-F1
#
_cell.length_a   1.000
_cell.length_b   1.000
_cell.length_c   1.000
_cell.angle_alpha   90.00
_cell.angle_beta   90.00
_cell.angle_gamma   90.00
#
_symmetry.space_group_name_H-M   'P 1'
#
loop_
_entity.id
_entity.type
_entity.pdbx_description
1 polymer ?
#
loop_
_entity_poly.entity_id
_entity_poly.type
_entity_poly.pdbx_seq_one_letter_code
_entity_poly.pdbx_strand_id
1 'polypeptide(L)'
;MEGTNSLPMRKMEKGMLSTPWIDRFCLIISILLAYFFSPLISNYIEEYLGDNSYVFSLVFLLLLSPFIGDFVSRRITNYIYK
;
A
#
# COMPACT_ATOMS: atom_id res chain seq x y z
N MET A 1 31.51 -6.83 -33.85
CA MET A 1 30.51 -7.91 -33.70
C MET A 1 30.44 -8.27 -32.22
N GLU A 2 29.25 -8.66 -31.77
CA GLU A 2 28.89 -9.13 -30.43
C GLU A 2 28.63 -8.05 -29.36
N GLY A 3 27.56 -7.30 -29.61
CA GLY A 3 26.61 -6.99 -28.55
C GLY A 3 25.67 -8.18 -28.37
N THR A 4 25.84 -8.94 -27.30
CA THR A 4 24.89 -9.95 -26.80
C THR A 4 25.45 -10.40 -25.45
N ASN A 5 24.82 -9.96 -24.35
CA ASN A 5 24.89 -10.49 -22.97
C ASN A 5 24.70 -9.41 -21.90
N SER A 6 24.25 -8.20 -22.25
CA SER A 6 23.61 -7.35 -21.25
C SER A 6 22.22 -7.91 -20.96
N LEU A 7 22.03 -8.40 -19.73
CA LEU A 7 20.73 -8.68 -19.10
C LEU A 7 19.69 -7.63 -19.55
N PRO A 8 18.40 -8.01 -19.75
CA PRO A 8 17.38 -7.05 -20.17
C PRO A 8 17.47 -5.84 -19.25
N MET A 9 17.87 -4.69 -19.81
CA MET A 9 17.96 -3.43 -19.09
C MET A 9 16.59 -3.24 -18.45
N ARG A 10 16.51 -3.53 -17.14
CA ARG A 10 15.37 -3.15 -16.33
C ARG A 10 15.22 -1.67 -16.62
N LYS A 11 14.07 -1.28 -17.17
CA LYS A 11 13.72 0.12 -17.33
C LYS A 11 13.75 0.72 -15.92
N MET A 12 14.91 1.20 -15.51
CA MET A 12 15.03 2.13 -14.41
C MET A 12 14.35 3.37 -14.95
N GLU A 13 13.05 3.48 -14.69
CA GLU A 13 12.38 4.76 -14.81
C GLU A 13 13.24 5.77 -14.07
N LYS A 14 13.70 6.75 -14.83
CA LYS A 14 14.62 7.80 -14.43
C LYS A 14 13.85 8.77 -13.51
N GLY A 15 13.48 8.28 -12.33
CA GLY A 15 12.92 9.02 -11.22
C GLY A 15 13.78 8.71 -10.01
N MET A 16 14.85 9.49 -9.84
CA MET A 16 15.96 9.24 -8.91
C MET A 16 15.58 9.37 -7.43
N LEU A 17 14.28 9.35 -7.10
CA LEU A 17 13.68 9.20 -5.76
C LEU A 17 12.32 8.49 -5.83
N SER A 18 12.20 7.35 -6.52
CA SER A 18 11.33 6.28 -5.98
C SER A 18 12.05 5.69 -4.76
N THR A 19 12.25 6.52 -3.74
CA THR A 19 12.92 6.11 -2.52
C THR A 19 12.00 5.07 -1.88
N PRO A 20 12.46 3.82 -1.66
CA PRO A 20 11.65 2.78 -1.01
C PRO A 20 11.13 3.22 0.37
N TRP A 21 11.69 4.30 0.91
CA TRP A 21 11.24 4.98 2.12
C TRP A 21 9.86 5.63 2.02
N ILE A 22 9.51 6.25 0.89
CA ILE A 22 8.17 6.88 0.72
C ILE A 22 7.11 5.78 0.74
N ASP A 23 7.40 4.69 0.05
CA ASP A 23 6.54 3.52 -0.03
C ASP A 23 6.34 2.87 1.35
N ARG A 24 7.44 2.64 2.07
CA ARG A 24 7.42 2.15 3.47
C ARG A 24 6.65 3.08 4.41
N PHE A 25 6.86 4.39 4.30
CA PHE A 25 6.16 5.37 5.13
C PHE A 25 4.66 5.36 4.85
N CYS A 26 4.27 5.28 3.58
CA CYS A 26 2.89 5.20 3.17
C CYS A 26 2.22 3.90 3.66
N LEU A 27 2.93 2.78 3.58
CA LEU A 27 2.48 1.49 4.11
C LEU A 27 2.28 1.57 5.64
N ILE A 28 3.24 2.11 6.40
CA ILE A 28 3.13 2.27 7.85
C ILE A 28 1.92 3.14 8.23
N ILE A 29 1.74 4.28 7.55
CA ILE A 29 0.58 5.15 7.77
C ILE A 29 -0.72 4.40 7.44
N SER A 30 -0.74 3.65 6.35
CA SER A 30 -1.92 2.88 5.95
C SER A 30 -2.29 1.83 7.00
N ILE A 31 -1.31 1.12 7.57
CA ILE A 31 -1.55 0.16 8.66
C ILE A 31 -2.09 0.86 9.91
N LEU A 32 -1.51 2.01 10.27
CA LEU A 32 -1.99 2.80 11.42
C LEU A 32 -3.45 3.22 11.21
N LEU A 33 -3.76 3.76 10.03
CA LEU A 33 -5.13 4.13 9.69
C LEU A 33 -6.06 2.91 9.73
N ALA A 34 -5.65 1.79 9.15
CA ALA A 34 -6.41 0.53 9.21
C ALA A 34 -6.74 0.12 10.65
N TYR A 35 -5.78 0.22 11.57
CA TYR A 35 -6.03 -0.06 12.99
C TYR A 35 -7.07 0.87 13.61
N PHE A 36 -6.98 2.18 13.35
CA PHE A 36 -7.96 3.17 13.86
C PHE A 36 -9.36 3.01 13.23
N PHE A 37 -9.43 2.62 11.95
CA PHE A 37 -10.70 2.39 11.23
C PHE A 37 -11.31 1.02 11.51
N SER A 38 -10.53 0.05 12.00
CA SER A 38 -11.00 -1.30 12.33
C SER A 38 -12.21 -1.32 13.26
N PRO A 39 -12.25 -0.62 14.41
CA PRO A 39 -13.44 -0.62 15.28
C PRO A 39 -14.66 0.04 14.64
N LEU A 40 -14.46 1.07 13.81
CA LEU A 40 -15.56 1.71 13.08
C LEU A 40 -16.21 0.72 12.12
N ILE A 41 -15.40 0.03 11.30
CA ILE A 41 -15.89 -0.94 10.33
C ILE A 41 -16.47 -2.19 11.03
N SER A 42 -15.87 -2.59 12.16
CA SER A 42 -16.40 -3.67 12.99
C SER A 42 -17.83 -3.39 13.41
N ASN A 43 -18.12 -2.20 13.94
CA ASN A 43 -19.48 -1.85 14.37
C ASN A 43 -20.50 -1.85 13.21
N TYR A 44 -20.07 -1.50 11.99
CA TYR A 44 -20.93 -1.57 10.81
C TYR A 44 -21.24 -3.00 10.35
N ILE A 45 -20.30 -3.93 10.57
CA ILE A 45 -20.40 -5.32 10.10
C ILE A 45 -20.84 -6.27 11.24
N GLU A 46 -20.89 -5.79 12.48
CA GLU A 46 -21.32 -6.53 13.67
C GLU A 46 -22.70 -7.16 13.50
N GLU A 47 -23.64 -6.46 12.86
CA GLU A 47 -24.98 -6.98 12.57
C GLU A 47 -24.97 -8.22 11.66
N TYR A 48 -23.93 -8.37 10.82
CA TYR A 48 -23.80 -9.49 9.87
C TYR A 48 -22.87 -10.61 10.34
N LEU A 49 -21.81 -10.27 11.08
CA LEU A 49 -20.75 -11.21 11.49
C LEU A 49 -20.72 -11.51 12.99
N GLY A 50 -21.48 -10.77 13.79
CA GLY A 50 -21.50 -10.89 15.25
C GLY A 50 -20.12 -10.66 15.87
N ASP A 51 -19.76 -11.50 16.83
CA ASP A 51 -18.52 -11.40 17.62
C ASP A 51 -17.22 -11.48 16.79
N ASN A 52 -17.29 -12.04 15.58
CA ASN A 52 -16.13 -12.15 14.68
C ASN A 52 -15.89 -10.89 13.84
N SER A 53 -16.78 -9.90 13.91
CA SER A 53 -16.72 -8.66 13.14
C SER A 53 -15.41 -7.90 13.32
N TYR A 54 -14.86 -7.87 14.53
CA TYR A 54 -13.62 -7.17 14.83
C TYR A 54 -12.42 -7.81 14.12
N VAL A 55 -12.26 -9.12 14.27
CA VAL A 55 -11.15 -9.87 13.66
C VAL A 55 -11.24 -9.79 12.14
N PHE A 56 -12.45 -9.95 11.59
CA PHE A 56 -12.67 -9.86 10.15
C PHE A 56 -12.33 -8.47 9.59
N SER A 57 -12.79 -7.41 10.26
CA SER A 57 -12.51 -6.03 9.86
C SER A 57 -11.02 -5.71 9.90
N LEU A 58 -10.33 -6.18 10.92
CA LEU A 58 -8.89 -5.96 11.09
C LEU A 58 -8.09 -6.68 10.00
N VAL A 59 -8.39 -7.96 9.76
CA VAL A 59 -7.74 -8.75 8.70
C VAL A 59 -8.03 -8.17 7.32
N PHE A 60 -9.27 -7.78 7.05
CA PHE A 60 -9.65 -7.16 5.79
C PHE A 60 -8.88 -5.86 5.54
N LEU A 61 -8.80 -4.98 6.53
CA LEU A 61 -8.08 -3.72 6.42
C LEU A 61 -6.57 -3.90 6.30
N LEU A 62 -5.99 -4.90 6.97
CA LEU A 62 -4.58 -5.25 6.81
C LEU A 62 -4.26 -5.72 5.39
N LEU A 63 -5.13 -6.55 4.80
CA LEU A 63 -4.98 -6.99 3.42
C LEU A 63 -5.17 -5.84 2.43
N LEU A 64 -6.05 -4.89 2.74
CA LEU A 64 -6.32 -3.71 1.90
C LEU A 64 -5.20 -2.66 1.99
N SER A 65 -4.53 -2.56 3.15
CA SER A 65 -3.48 -1.58 3.43
C SER A 65 -2.38 -1.47 2.38
N PRO A 66 -1.74 -2.56 1.89
CA PRO A 66 -0.70 -2.45 0.87
C PRO A 66 -1.22 -1.86 -0.45
N PHE A 67 -2.48 -2.14 -0.84
CA PHE A 67 -3.07 -1.58 -2.06
C PHE A 67 -3.27 -0.07 -1.95
N ILE A 68 -3.72 0.40 -0.78
CA ILE A 68 -3.90 1.82 -0.50
C ILE A 68 -2.55 2.52 -0.42
N GLY A 69 -1.57 1.90 0.25
CA GLY A 69 -0.20 2.38 0.34
C GLY A 69 0.42 2.58 -1.05
N ASP A 70 0.39 1.54 -1.89
CA ASP A 70 0.89 1.60 -3.27
C ASP A 70 0.20 2.69 -4.10
N PHE A 71 -1.13 2.81 -3.98
CA PHE A 71 -1.90 3.80 -4.72
C PHE A 71 -1.51 5.23 -4.32
N VAL A 72 -1.42 5.51 -3.02
CA VAL A 72 -1.04 6.82 -2.48
C VAL A 72 0.42 7.13 -2.80
N SER A 73 1.31 6.15 -2.65
CA SER A 73 2.74 6.24 -3.00
C SER A 73 2.91 6.69 -4.46
N ARG A 74 2.25 6.03 -5.41
CA ARG A 74 2.26 6.41 -6.83
C ARG A 74 1.69 7.81 -7.08
N ARG A 75 0.61 8.19 -6.40
CA ARG A 75 0.02 9.53 -6.53
C ARG A 75 0.96 10.63 -6.03
N ILE A 76 1.63 10.41 -4.90
CA ILE A 76 2.59 11.35 -4.33
C ILE A 76 3.81 11.48 -5.24
N THR A 77 4.37 10.37 -5.73
CA THR A 77 5.47 10.40 -6.69
C THR A 77 5.07 11.20 -7.95
N ASN A 78 3.90 10.92 -8.53
CA ASN A 78 3.43 11.67 -9.70
C ASN A 78 3.19 13.16 -9.42
N TYR A 79 2.87 13.55 -8.19
CA TYR A 79 2.68 14.96 -7.82
C TYR A 79 4.01 15.70 -7.66
N ILE A 80 5.02 15.04 -7.08
CA ILE A 80 6.35 15.64 -6.83
C ILE A 80 7.15 15.83 -8.12
N TYR A 81 6.97 14.94 -9.10
CA TYR A 81 7.73 14.94 -10.35
C TYR A 81 7.03 15.62 -11.53
N LYS A 82 5.89 16.28 -11.29
CA LYS A 82 5.18 17.08 -12.28
C LYS A 82 5.68 18.52 -12.26
#